data_AF-K5W3V4-F1
#
_entry.id   AF-K5W3V4-F1
#
_cell.length_a   1.000
_cell.length_b   1.000
_cell.length_c   1.000
_cell.angle_alpha   90.00
_cell.angle_beta   90.00
_cell.angle_gamma   90.00
#
_symmetry.space_group_name_H-M   'P 1'
#
loop_
_entity.id
_entity.type
_entity.pdbx_description
1 polymer ?
#
loop_
_entity_poly.entity_id
_entity_poly.type
_entity_poly.pdbx_seq_one_letter_code
_entity_poly.pdbx_strand_id
1 'polypeptide(L)'
;MLSLDFVFFYVHSGLLIRRSENNFNYLLPGMRQGDSEHQPQVLLVGEHSQVLNVILHTVYGLPCGHFNPTNDMLGAAVAGLHAYGVQPNVHPALGTPLFALLAARTPRAPLFIYTLAAQFNFYDLAEHASGFLLGITPPSISEECAQRMGPVYLHRLLGLQTRRVEAMKKILRRPPSRHPPMDCCSAESQAGLARAWMLAAAYLIWEARPGKSKPRYSACVMLTFMTELTTTSMEVTFDNVATSIQCDGCKAVYRERLAQALSSWDLQKVCLAFGSAGDDSLFFCLQRTI
;
A
#
# COMPACT_ATOMS: atom_id res chain seq x y z
N MET A 1 -22.32 15.87 -23.55
CA MET A 1 -21.44 16.61 -22.62
C MET A 1 -20.33 17.26 -23.40
N LEU A 2 -19.96 18.49 -23.04
CA LEU A 2 -18.87 19.26 -23.61
C LEU A 2 -17.80 19.46 -22.53
N SER A 3 -16.60 18.93 -22.76
CA SER A 3 -15.47 19.07 -21.85
C SER A 3 -14.87 20.48 -21.88
N LEU A 4 -14.01 20.80 -20.90
CA LEU A 4 -13.34 22.09 -20.78
C LEU A 4 -12.45 22.43 -22.00
N ASP A 5 -11.88 21.41 -22.64
CA ASP A 5 -11.09 21.47 -23.87
C ASP A 5 -11.93 21.24 -25.15
N PHE A 6 -13.25 21.49 -25.07
CA PHE A 6 -14.19 21.52 -26.19
C PHE A 6 -14.38 20.19 -26.93
N VAL A 7 -14.17 19.05 -26.26
CA VAL A 7 -14.45 17.73 -26.82
C VAL A 7 -15.88 17.30 -26.49
N PHE A 8 -16.61 16.84 -27.51
CA PHE A 8 -17.97 16.34 -27.34
C PHE A 8 -17.99 14.86 -26.95
N PHE A 9 -18.77 14.55 -25.92
CA PHE A 9 -19.07 13.20 -25.48
C PHE A 9 -20.57 12.95 -25.55
N TYR A 10 -20.96 11.91 -26.29
CA TYR A 10 -22.34 11.44 -26.36
C TYR A 10 -22.60 10.42 -25.26
N VAL A 11 -23.57 10.70 -24.40
CA VAL A 11 -23.83 9.94 -23.18
C VAL A 11 -25.33 9.77 -22.95
N HIS A 12 -25.71 8.68 -22.28
CA HIS A 12 -27.10 8.39 -21.92
C HIS A 12 -27.47 9.06 -20.59
N SER A 13 -28.33 10.08 -20.64
CA SER A 13 -28.81 10.81 -19.44
C SER A 13 -29.42 9.86 -18.40
N GLY A 14 -30.24 8.91 -18.84
CA GLY A 14 -30.86 7.91 -17.95
C GLY A 14 -29.86 6.96 -17.28
N LEU A 15 -28.66 6.76 -17.84
CA LEU A 15 -27.60 6.01 -17.14
C LEU A 15 -26.93 6.88 -16.08
N LEU A 16 -26.63 8.14 -16.41
CA LEU A 16 -26.00 9.07 -15.48
C LEU A 16 -26.88 9.35 -14.25
N ILE A 17 -28.19 9.57 -14.45
CA ILE A 17 -29.16 9.75 -13.36
C ILE A 17 -29.22 8.51 -12.47
N ARG A 18 -29.19 7.30 -13.04
CA ARG A 18 -29.22 6.04 -12.26
C ARG A 18 -27.94 5.79 -11.46
N ARG A 19 -26.82 6.38 -11.87
CA ARG A 19 -25.49 6.15 -11.26
C ARG A 19 -25.05 7.29 -10.34
N SER A 20 -25.74 8.41 -10.36
CA SER A 20 -25.41 9.60 -9.56
C SER A 20 -26.50 9.87 -8.54
N GLU A 21 -26.09 10.16 -7.31
CA GLU A 21 -26.99 10.53 -6.22
C GLU A 21 -27.34 12.02 -6.19
N ASN A 22 -26.62 12.85 -6.95
CA ASN A 22 -26.81 14.30 -6.98
C ASN A 22 -27.13 14.82 -8.38
N ASN A 23 -27.75 13.99 -9.23
CA ASN A 23 -28.10 14.34 -10.62
C ASN A 23 -26.89 14.85 -11.42
N PHE A 24 -25.75 14.19 -11.24
CA PHE A 24 -24.47 14.49 -11.88
C PHE A 24 -24.05 15.95 -11.60
N ASN A 25 -23.91 16.28 -10.32
CA ASN A 25 -23.64 17.63 -9.81
C ASN A 25 -24.72 18.66 -10.21
N TYR A 26 -25.99 18.25 -10.12
CA TYR A 26 -27.18 19.05 -10.47
C TYR A 26 -27.22 19.51 -11.93
N LEU A 27 -26.35 18.96 -12.79
CA LEU A 27 -26.32 19.29 -14.21
C LEU A 27 -27.48 18.65 -14.97
N LEU A 28 -27.98 17.52 -14.48
CA LEU A 28 -29.12 16.84 -15.08
C LEU A 28 -30.42 17.34 -14.44
N PRO A 29 -31.42 17.75 -15.25
CA PRO A 29 -32.73 18.12 -14.71
C PRO A 29 -33.31 16.90 -13.97
N GLY A 30 -33.62 17.08 -12.69
CA GLY A 30 -34.34 16.07 -11.91
C GLY A 30 -35.62 15.73 -12.66
N MET A 31 -35.81 14.46 -13.00
CA MET A 31 -36.85 13.97 -13.90
C MET A 31 -38.24 14.48 -13.49
N ARG A 32 -38.65 15.65 -14.01
CA ARG A 32 -40.03 16.11 -14.00
C ARG A 32 -40.67 15.45 -15.21
N GLN A 33 -41.49 14.43 -14.96
CA GLN A 33 -42.32 13.81 -15.98
C GLN A 33 -43.19 14.91 -16.63
N GLY A 34 -42.81 15.39 -17.81
CA GLY A 34 -43.59 16.42 -18.51
C GLY A 34 -42.88 17.17 -19.64
N ASP A 35 -41.56 17.32 -19.61
CA ASP A 35 -40.88 18.21 -20.57
C ASP A 35 -40.31 17.46 -21.79
N SER A 36 -41.12 17.49 -22.86
CA SER A 36 -40.76 17.49 -24.29
C SER A 36 -39.41 16.87 -24.71
N GLU A 37 -39.52 15.68 -25.32
CA GLU A 37 -38.47 14.72 -25.68
C GLU A 37 -37.46 15.10 -26.80
N HIS A 38 -37.30 16.36 -27.22
CA HIS A 38 -36.76 16.63 -28.58
C HIS A 38 -35.60 17.62 -28.73
N GLN A 39 -34.84 17.97 -27.68
CA GLN A 39 -33.57 18.68 -27.87
C GLN A 39 -32.38 17.99 -27.20
N PRO A 40 -31.26 17.75 -27.93
CA PRO A 40 -30.04 17.25 -27.34
C PRO A 40 -29.48 18.29 -26.37
N GLN A 41 -29.57 18.01 -25.07
CA GLN A 41 -29.05 18.89 -24.04
C GLN A 41 -27.52 18.82 -24.02
N VAL A 42 -26.87 19.94 -24.34
CA VAL A 42 -25.42 20.07 -24.21
C VAL A 42 -25.10 20.48 -22.78
N LEU A 43 -24.53 19.54 -22.03
CA LEU A 43 -24.06 19.77 -20.65
C LEU A 43 -22.58 20.17 -20.67
N LEU A 44 -22.26 21.36 -20.17
CA LEU A 44 -20.87 21.77 -19.95
C LEU A 44 -20.36 21.15 -18.66
N VAL A 45 -19.16 20.57 -18.70
CA VAL A 45 -18.50 19.97 -17.54
C VAL A 45 -17.14 20.63 -17.31
N GLY A 46 -16.70 20.66 -16.05
CA GLY A 46 -15.48 21.34 -15.63
C GLY A 46 -14.18 20.59 -15.95
N GLU A 47 -14.27 19.32 -16.36
CA GLU A 47 -13.13 18.46 -16.59
C GLU A 47 -12.63 18.53 -18.03
N HIS A 48 -11.31 18.40 -18.20
CA HIS A 48 -10.71 18.09 -19.48
C HIS A 48 -11.15 16.72 -20.00
N SER A 49 -11.16 16.56 -21.32
CA SER A 49 -11.60 15.37 -22.04
C SER A 49 -10.99 14.07 -21.50
N GLN A 50 -9.70 14.08 -21.15
CA GLN A 50 -9.00 12.89 -20.65
C GLN A 50 -9.51 12.43 -19.27
N VAL A 51 -9.78 13.38 -18.37
CA VAL A 51 -10.33 13.09 -17.04
C VAL A 51 -11.79 12.66 -17.18
N LEU A 52 -12.57 13.38 -17.98
CA LEU A 52 -13.96 13.05 -18.29
C LEU A 52 -14.09 11.67 -18.92
N ASN A 53 -13.16 11.27 -19.79
CA ASN A 53 -13.15 9.95 -20.40
C ASN A 53 -13.02 8.85 -19.33
N VAL A 54 -12.12 9.01 -18.36
CA VAL A 54 -11.97 8.05 -17.24
C VAL A 54 -13.24 8.00 -16.39
N ILE A 55 -13.85 9.15 -16.09
CA ILE A 55 -15.12 9.25 -15.36
C ILE A 55 -16.22 8.47 -16.10
N LEU A 56 -16.42 8.75 -17.39
CA LEU A 56 -17.47 8.12 -18.19
C LEU A 56 -17.23 6.61 -18.33
N HIS A 57 -16.01 6.16 -18.64
CA HIS A 57 -15.70 4.73 -18.66
C HIS A 57 -16.04 4.06 -17.32
N THR A 58 -15.76 4.73 -16.20
CA THR A 58 -16.11 4.22 -14.86
C THR A 58 -17.62 4.12 -14.67
N VAL A 59 -18.39 5.15 -15.04
CA VAL A 59 -19.86 5.16 -14.94
C VAL A 59 -20.49 4.04 -15.78
N TYR A 60 -19.93 3.76 -16.96
CA TYR A 60 -20.38 2.70 -17.84
C TYR A 60 -19.85 1.30 -17.45
N GLY A 61 -18.97 1.20 -16.45
CA GLY A 61 -18.36 -0.07 -16.04
C GLY A 61 -17.36 -0.62 -17.05
N LEU A 62 -16.74 0.25 -17.85
CA LEU A 62 -15.78 -0.12 -18.89
C LEU A 62 -14.33 0.05 -18.40
N PRO A 63 -13.39 -0.82 -18.82
CA PRO A 63 -11.98 -0.64 -18.53
C PRO A 63 -11.42 0.57 -19.27
N CYS A 64 -10.63 1.39 -18.56
CA CYS A 64 -9.95 2.56 -19.11
C CYS A 64 -8.41 2.42 -19.11
N GLY A 65 -7.88 1.25 -18.73
CA GLY A 65 -6.43 1.02 -18.61
C GLY A 65 -5.64 1.19 -19.92
N HIS A 66 -6.27 0.92 -21.06
CA HIS A 66 -5.65 1.06 -22.39
C HIS A 66 -5.35 2.52 -22.77
N PHE A 67 -6.03 3.49 -22.14
CA PHE A 67 -5.72 4.91 -22.31
C PHE A 67 -4.50 5.36 -21.50
N ASN A 68 -3.94 4.47 -20.66
CA ASN A 68 -2.79 4.75 -19.79
C ASN A 68 -2.88 6.10 -19.04
N PRO A 69 -3.97 6.34 -18.28
CA PRO A 69 -4.16 7.64 -17.60
C PRO A 69 -3.02 7.91 -16.62
N THR A 70 -2.60 9.17 -16.44
CA THR A 70 -1.58 9.53 -15.44
C THR A 70 -2.15 9.46 -14.02
N ASN A 71 -1.29 9.55 -12.99
CA ASN A 71 -1.75 9.60 -11.60
C ASN A 71 -2.62 10.83 -11.34
N ASP A 72 -2.23 11.99 -11.87
CA ASP A 72 -3.01 13.22 -11.72
C ASP A 72 -4.39 13.09 -12.36
N MET A 73 -4.48 12.45 -13.54
CA MET A 73 -5.74 12.15 -14.21
C MET A 73 -6.63 11.22 -13.38
N LEU A 74 -6.05 10.16 -12.79
CA LEU A 74 -6.79 9.24 -11.93
C LEU A 74 -7.31 9.94 -10.67
N GLY A 75 -6.47 10.79 -10.05
CA GLY A 75 -6.86 11.57 -8.88
C GLY A 75 -8.00 12.55 -9.19
N ALA A 76 -7.88 13.27 -10.31
CA ALA A 76 -8.92 14.18 -10.79
C ALA A 76 -10.21 13.43 -11.16
N ALA A 77 -10.10 12.24 -11.77
CA ALA A 77 -11.27 11.44 -12.14
C ALA A 77 -12.02 10.93 -10.91
N VAL A 78 -11.32 10.48 -9.87
CA VAL A 78 -11.95 10.06 -8.60
C VAL A 78 -12.61 11.25 -7.90
N ALA A 79 -11.95 12.41 -7.88
CA ALA A 79 -12.54 13.65 -7.36
C ALA A 79 -13.81 14.05 -8.14
N GLY A 80 -13.77 13.96 -9.47
CA GLY A 80 -14.90 14.22 -10.35
C GLY A 80 -16.05 13.24 -10.11
N LEU A 81 -15.78 11.93 -10.00
CA LEU A 81 -16.80 10.93 -9.66
C LEU A 81 -17.52 11.27 -8.36
N HIS A 82 -16.76 11.63 -7.31
CA HIS A 82 -17.32 12.06 -6.04
C HIS A 82 -18.15 13.36 -6.18
N ALA A 83 -17.63 14.37 -6.90
CA ALA A 83 -18.34 15.63 -7.15
C ALA A 83 -19.65 15.41 -7.94
N TYR A 84 -19.63 14.48 -8.90
CA TYR A 84 -20.80 14.06 -9.67
C TYR A 84 -21.71 13.10 -8.91
N GLY A 85 -21.52 12.90 -7.61
CA GLY A 85 -22.36 12.03 -6.77
C GLY A 85 -22.39 10.59 -7.27
N VAL A 86 -21.43 10.20 -8.11
CA VAL A 86 -21.27 8.81 -8.53
C VAL A 86 -20.52 8.16 -7.40
N GLN A 87 -21.26 7.55 -6.47
CA GLN A 87 -20.63 6.71 -5.48
C GLN A 87 -19.96 5.56 -6.25
N PRO A 88 -18.62 5.42 -6.17
CA PRO A 88 -18.02 4.13 -6.46
C PRO A 88 -18.53 3.22 -5.35
N ASN A 89 -19.66 2.55 -5.64
CA ASN A 89 -20.57 1.88 -4.72
C ASN A 89 -19.96 1.45 -3.38
N VAL A 90 -20.77 1.63 -2.35
CA VAL A 90 -20.67 1.12 -0.98
C VAL A 90 -20.47 -0.41 -0.96
N HIS A 91 -19.29 -0.89 -1.36
CA HIS A 91 -18.88 -2.28 -1.63
C HIS A 91 -19.13 -2.76 -3.07
N PRO A 92 -18.13 -2.62 -3.94
CA PRO A 92 -17.63 -3.78 -4.66
C PRO A 92 -16.11 -3.81 -4.55
N ALA A 93 -15.61 -4.70 -3.68
CA ALA A 93 -14.23 -5.13 -3.60
C ALA A 93 -13.60 -5.25 -5.00
N LEU A 94 -12.42 -4.65 -5.26
CA LEU A 94 -11.48 -4.94 -6.37
C LEU A 94 -12.04 -5.18 -7.81
N GLY A 95 -13.34 -5.01 -8.04
CA GLY A 95 -14.06 -5.61 -9.17
C GLY A 95 -14.61 -4.59 -10.14
N THR A 96 -14.56 -3.30 -9.79
CA THR A 96 -14.77 -2.24 -10.78
C THR A 96 -13.46 -2.02 -11.56
N PRO A 97 -13.54 -1.73 -12.87
CA PRO A 97 -12.34 -1.58 -13.68
C PRO A 97 -11.39 -0.47 -13.20
N LEU A 98 -11.93 0.60 -12.60
CA LEU A 98 -11.13 1.67 -12.01
C LEU A 98 -10.35 1.21 -10.79
N PHE A 99 -10.97 0.47 -9.86
CA PHE A 99 -10.29 -0.04 -8.67
C PHE A 99 -9.25 -1.10 -9.03
N ALA A 100 -9.54 -1.97 -9.99
CA ALA A 100 -8.56 -2.91 -10.52
C ALA A 100 -7.35 -2.18 -11.13
N LEU A 101 -7.56 -1.08 -11.86
CA LEU A 101 -6.48 -0.25 -12.40
C LEU A 101 -5.64 0.41 -11.28
N LEU A 102 -6.28 0.93 -10.23
CA LEU A 102 -5.59 1.52 -9.08
C LEU A 102 -4.79 0.46 -8.30
N ALA A 103 -5.37 -0.72 -8.07
CA ALA A 103 -4.71 -1.85 -7.42
C ALA A 103 -3.49 -2.33 -8.21
N ALA A 104 -3.62 -2.46 -9.54
CA ALA A 104 -2.52 -2.84 -10.42
C ALA A 104 -1.39 -1.78 -10.46
N ARG A 105 -1.72 -0.50 -10.25
CA ARG A 105 -0.74 0.59 -10.20
C ARG A 105 -0.07 0.75 -8.83
N THR A 106 -0.68 0.19 -7.78
CA THR A 106 -0.22 0.33 -6.39
C THR A 106 1.28 0.03 -6.22
N PRO A 107 1.88 -1.04 -6.79
CA PRO A 107 3.31 -1.32 -6.61
C PRO A 107 4.24 -0.21 -7.11
N ARG A 108 3.79 0.63 -8.06
CA ARG A 108 4.58 1.73 -8.66
C ARG A 108 4.33 3.09 -8.00
N ALA A 109 3.20 3.26 -7.33
CA ALA A 109 2.81 4.55 -6.75
C ALA A 109 2.03 4.37 -5.44
N PRO A 110 2.55 3.62 -4.45
CA PRO A 110 1.74 3.18 -3.32
C PRO A 110 1.32 4.35 -2.43
N LEU A 111 2.18 5.36 -2.24
CA LEU A 111 1.84 6.55 -1.45
C LEU A 111 0.69 7.33 -2.08
N PHE A 112 0.75 7.54 -3.39
CA PHE A 112 -0.31 8.22 -4.14
C PHE A 112 -1.64 7.48 -4.01
N ILE A 113 -1.64 6.16 -4.22
CA ILE A 113 -2.85 5.35 -4.14
C ILE A 113 -3.42 5.33 -2.72
N TYR A 114 -2.56 5.22 -1.69
CA TYR A 114 -2.99 5.29 -0.30
C TYR A 114 -3.59 6.65 0.06
N THR A 115 -2.95 7.76 -0.35
CA THR A 115 -3.47 9.11 -0.14
C THR A 115 -4.82 9.30 -0.82
N LEU A 116 -4.95 8.84 -2.07
CA LEU A 116 -6.20 8.92 -2.82
C LEU A 116 -7.30 8.10 -2.16
N ALA A 117 -6.99 6.87 -1.77
CA ALA A 117 -7.93 5.99 -1.06
C ALA A 117 -8.36 6.60 0.28
N ALA A 118 -7.42 7.19 1.03
CA ALA A 118 -7.70 7.86 2.29
C ALA A 118 -8.60 9.10 2.12
N GLN A 119 -8.30 9.93 1.13
CA GLN A 119 -9.07 11.15 0.83
C GLN A 119 -10.56 10.87 0.57
N PHE A 120 -10.87 9.74 -0.08
CA PHE A 120 -12.23 9.35 -0.44
C PHE A 120 -12.76 8.16 0.39
N ASN A 121 -12.10 7.79 1.49
CA ASN A 121 -12.47 6.69 2.39
C ASN A 121 -12.62 5.30 1.73
N PHE A 122 -11.81 4.99 0.72
CA PHE A 122 -11.76 3.67 0.09
C PHE A 122 -10.90 2.71 0.92
N TYR A 123 -11.51 2.11 1.95
CA TYR A 123 -10.82 1.26 2.91
C TYR A 123 -10.02 0.12 2.25
N ASP A 124 -10.66 -0.71 1.41
CA ASP A 124 -10.02 -1.88 0.77
C ASP A 124 -8.79 -1.49 -0.08
N LEU A 125 -8.88 -0.36 -0.77
CA LEU A 125 -7.76 0.14 -1.59
C LEU A 125 -6.64 0.70 -0.71
N ALA A 126 -6.97 1.37 0.39
CA ALA A 126 -6.00 1.85 1.36
C ALA A 126 -5.30 0.68 2.07
N GLU A 127 -6.03 -0.37 2.41
CA GLU A 127 -5.51 -1.61 2.99
C GLU A 127 -4.53 -2.28 2.02
N HIS A 128 -4.94 -2.52 0.78
CA HIS A 128 -4.08 -3.05 -0.28
C HIS A 128 -2.82 -2.21 -0.47
N ALA A 129 -2.97 -0.89 -0.56
CA ALA A 129 -1.83 0.03 -0.73
C ALA A 129 -0.88 0.04 0.47
N SER A 130 -1.39 -0.15 1.69
CA SER A 130 -0.57 -0.15 2.91
C SER A 130 0.48 -1.26 2.95
N GLY A 131 0.23 -2.39 2.27
CA GLY A 131 1.19 -3.48 2.09
C GLY A 131 2.46 -3.04 1.37
N PHE A 132 2.36 -2.06 0.47
CA PHE A 132 3.46 -1.54 -0.33
C PHE A 132 4.17 -0.32 0.30
N LEU A 133 3.71 0.14 1.48
CA LEU A 133 4.30 1.29 2.18
C LEU A 133 5.32 0.90 3.24
N LEU A 134 5.77 -0.36 3.29
CA LEU A 134 6.75 -0.85 4.30
C LEU A 134 8.03 0.00 4.37
N GLY A 135 8.42 0.67 3.28
CA GLY A 135 9.60 1.52 3.21
C GLY A 135 9.38 3.01 3.47
N ILE A 136 8.13 3.46 3.68
CA ILE A 136 7.88 4.90 3.86
C ILE A 136 8.40 5.37 5.20
N THR A 137 9.16 6.45 5.16
CA THR A 137 9.57 7.16 6.35
C THR A 137 8.64 8.37 6.55
N PRO A 138 8.31 8.75 7.80
CA PRO A 138 7.52 9.95 8.10
C PRO A 138 7.98 11.21 7.34
N PRO A 139 9.28 11.53 7.21
CA PRO A 139 9.70 12.73 6.47
C PRO A 139 9.49 12.65 4.95
N SER A 140 9.24 11.46 4.38
CA SER A 140 8.90 11.36 2.94
C SER A 140 7.44 11.66 2.64
N ILE A 141 6.60 11.85 3.67
CA ILE A 141 5.20 12.25 3.51
C ILE A 141 5.17 13.77 3.43
N SER A 142 4.83 14.32 2.27
CA SER A 142 4.65 15.77 2.13
C SER A 142 3.47 16.24 2.97
N GLU A 143 3.48 17.52 3.37
CA GLU A 143 2.38 18.13 4.09
C GLU A 143 1.06 18.00 3.32
N GLU A 144 1.11 18.22 2.00
CA GLU A 144 -0.05 18.05 1.11
C GLU A 144 -0.60 16.62 1.15
N CYS A 145 0.27 15.61 1.17
CA CYS A 145 -0.16 14.21 1.30
C CYS A 145 -0.81 13.95 2.67
N ALA A 146 -0.21 14.46 3.75
CA ALA A 146 -0.74 14.31 5.09
C ALA A 146 -2.12 14.96 5.25
N GLN A 147 -2.29 16.17 4.68
CA GLN A 147 -3.57 16.88 4.65
C GLN A 147 -4.63 16.09 3.86
N ARG A 148 -4.27 15.59 2.68
CA ARG A 148 -5.20 14.80 1.84
C ARG A 148 -5.58 13.46 2.45
N MET A 149 -4.67 12.78 3.14
CA MET A 149 -4.98 11.53 3.86
C MET A 149 -5.94 11.76 5.03
N GLY A 150 -5.83 12.92 5.68
CA GLY A 150 -6.50 13.20 6.93
C GLY A 150 -5.91 12.45 8.13
N PRO A 151 -6.31 12.82 9.36
CA PRO A 151 -5.68 12.35 10.58
C PRO A 151 -5.87 10.85 10.83
N VAL A 152 -7.00 10.28 10.42
CA VAL A 152 -7.33 8.86 10.67
C VAL A 152 -6.39 7.95 9.88
N TYR A 153 -6.27 8.15 8.57
CA TYR A 153 -5.40 7.33 7.73
C TYR A 153 -3.92 7.61 7.99
N LEU A 154 -3.55 8.86 8.30
CA LEU A 154 -2.18 9.17 8.71
C LEU A 154 -1.80 8.42 10.00
N HIS A 155 -2.66 8.45 11.02
CA HIS A 155 -2.43 7.72 12.27
C HIS A 155 -2.34 6.20 12.02
N ARG A 156 -3.21 5.64 11.18
CA ARG A 156 -3.16 4.22 10.77
C ARG A 156 -1.83 3.87 10.10
N LEU A 157 -1.36 4.70 9.16
CA LEU A 157 -0.09 4.50 8.46
C LEU A 157 1.09 4.55 9.43
N LEU A 158 1.16 5.56 10.30
CA LEU A 158 2.24 5.69 11.29
C LEU A 158 2.23 4.54 12.29
N GLY A 159 1.06 4.16 12.80
CA GLY A 159 0.91 3.02 13.71
C GLY A 159 1.28 1.69 13.05
N LEU A 160 1.00 1.53 11.75
CA LEU A 160 1.46 0.37 10.97
C LEU A 160 2.99 0.30 10.92
N GLN A 161 3.68 1.42 10.68
CA GLN A 161 5.15 1.43 10.68
C GLN A 161 5.74 1.10 12.04
N THR A 162 5.18 1.66 13.11
CA THR A 162 5.63 1.35 14.48
C THR A 162 5.48 -0.14 14.79
N ARG A 163 4.32 -0.74 14.50
CA ARG A 163 4.06 -2.17 14.71
C ARG A 163 5.01 -3.06 13.89
N ARG A 164 5.36 -2.66 12.67
CA ARG A 164 6.34 -3.37 11.82
C ARG A 164 7.73 -3.35 12.45
N VAL A 165 8.21 -2.19 12.90
CA VAL A 165 9.50 -2.06 13.58
C VAL A 165 9.53 -2.87 14.88
N GLU A 166 8.45 -2.85 15.66
CA GLU A 166 8.33 -3.66 16.89
C GLU A 166 8.34 -5.15 16.61
N ALA A 167 7.61 -5.61 15.59
CA ALA A 167 7.63 -7.01 15.19
C ALA A 167 9.03 -7.45 14.71
N MET A 168 9.71 -6.62 13.92
CA MET A 168 11.08 -6.87 13.49
C MET A 168 12.02 -7.01 14.68
N LYS A 169 11.95 -6.09 15.66
CA LYS A 169 12.71 -6.17 16.91
C LYS A 169 12.45 -7.48 17.65
N LYS A 170 11.17 -7.89 17.76
CA LYS A 170 10.79 -9.14 18.44
C LYS A 170 11.38 -10.37 17.75
N ILE A 171 11.36 -10.39 16.41
CA ILE A 171 11.96 -11.46 15.60
C ILE A 171 13.47 -11.48 15.81
N LEU A 172 14.17 -10.37 15.63
CA LEU A 172 15.64 -10.35 15.64
C LEU A 172 16.26 -10.47 17.04
N ARG A 173 15.52 -10.20 18.12
CA ARG A 173 16.02 -10.24 19.51
C ARG A 173 16.47 -11.62 19.97
N ARG A 174 15.99 -12.71 19.35
CA ARG A 174 16.38 -14.08 19.72
C ARG A 174 17.61 -14.51 18.92
N PRO A 175 18.79 -14.67 19.55
CA PRO A 175 19.98 -15.19 18.87
C PRO A 175 19.83 -16.69 18.53
N PRO A 176 20.73 -17.26 17.71
CA PRO A 176 20.80 -18.69 17.47
C PRO A 176 20.98 -19.45 18.79
N SER A 177 20.39 -20.65 18.89
CA SER A 177 20.58 -21.53 20.04
C SER A 177 22.02 -22.07 20.10
N ARG A 178 22.35 -22.69 21.22
CA ARG A 178 23.63 -23.41 21.38
C ARG A 178 23.48 -24.81 20.82
N HIS A 179 24.47 -25.27 20.06
CA HIS A 179 24.55 -26.66 19.64
C HIS A 179 25.19 -27.53 20.76
N PRO A 180 24.98 -28.85 20.75
CA PRO A 180 25.61 -29.78 21.71
C PRO A 180 27.14 -29.67 21.72
N PRO A 181 27.82 -30.02 22.84
CA PRO A 181 29.28 -29.89 22.95
C PRO A 181 30.01 -30.61 21.82
N MET A 182 30.99 -29.95 21.23
CA MET A 182 31.90 -30.51 20.23
C MET A 182 33.33 -30.07 20.55
N ASP A 183 34.30 -30.94 20.32
CA ASP A 183 35.71 -30.68 20.65
C ASP A 183 36.29 -29.46 19.91
N CYS A 184 35.71 -29.10 18.76
CA CYS A 184 36.12 -27.95 17.95
C CYS A 184 35.43 -26.63 18.32
N CYS A 185 34.56 -26.59 19.33
CA CYS A 185 33.77 -25.40 19.65
C CYS A 185 33.63 -25.15 21.16
N SER A 186 34.20 -24.05 21.64
CA SER A 186 34.08 -23.65 23.04
C SER A 186 32.77 -22.90 23.30
N ALA A 187 32.35 -22.89 24.57
CA ALA A 187 31.23 -22.05 25.02
C ALA A 187 31.44 -20.56 24.72
N GLU A 188 32.70 -20.11 24.68
CA GLU A 188 33.07 -18.74 24.31
C GLU A 188 32.81 -18.46 22.83
N SER A 189 33.14 -19.39 21.93
CA SER A 189 32.84 -19.28 20.50
C SER A 189 31.33 -19.19 20.25
N GLN A 190 30.52 -19.98 20.96
CA GLN A 190 29.06 -19.91 20.88
C GLN A 190 28.50 -18.58 21.44
N ALA A 191 29.09 -18.06 22.53
CA ALA A 191 28.74 -16.73 23.05
C ALA A 191 29.15 -15.61 22.07
N GLY A 192 30.25 -15.79 21.34
CA GLY A 192 30.70 -14.90 20.26
C GLY A 192 29.68 -14.83 19.13
N LEU A 193 29.15 -15.97 18.69
CA LEU A 193 28.09 -16.02 17.68
C LEU A 193 26.83 -15.27 18.12
N ALA A 194 26.38 -15.48 19.36
CA ALA A 194 25.23 -14.78 19.90
C ALA A 194 25.46 -13.25 19.94
N ARG A 195 26.67 -12.80 20.29
CA ARG A 195 27.04 -11.37 20.27
C ARG A 195 27.07 -10.81 18.84
N ALA A 196 27.64 -11.53 17.88
CA ALA A 196 27.67 -11.12 16.47
C ALA A 196 26.26 -10.98 15.89
N TRP A 197 25.37 -11.94 16.20
CA TRP A 197 23.96 -11.85 15.85
C TRP A 197 23.30 -10.60 16.44
N MET A 198 23.50 -10.36 17.74
CA MET A 198 22.90 -9.21 18.42
C MET A 198 23.38 -7.88 17.85
N LEU A 199 24.65 -7.80 17.42
CA LEU A 199 25.20 -6.62 16.77
C LEU A 199 24.57 -6.39 15.39
N ALA A 200 24.48 -7.42 14.56
CA ALA A 200 23.81 -7.36 13.26
C ALA A 200 22.32 -6.99 13.39
N ALA A 201 21.63 -7.62 14.35
CA ALA A 201 20.24 -7.29 14.70
C ALA A 201 20.08 -5.83 15.13
N ALA A 202 20.98 -5.33 16.00
CA ALA A 202 20.96 -3.93 16.44
C ALA A 202 21.19 -2.96 15.27
N TYR A 203 22.10 -3.29 14.35
CA TYR A 203 22.33 -2.50 13.13
C TYR A 203 21.08 -2.43 12.25
N LEU A 204 20.44 -3.57 11.97
CA LEU A 204 19.21 -3.62 11.19
C LEU A 204 18.05 -2.86 11.85
N ILE A 205 17.89 -3.00 13.17
CA ILE A 205 16.89 -2.25 13.94
C ILE A 205 17.16 -0.74 13.89
N TRP A 206 18.44 -0.35 13.84
CA TRP A 206 18.84 1.04 13.73
C TRP A 206 18.57 1.62 12.34
N GLU A 207 18.90 0.88 11.27
CA GLU A 207 18.63 1.27 9.87
C GLU A 207 17.12 1.33 9.56
N ALA A 208 16.33 0.44 10.16
CA ALA A 208 14.88 0.44 10.02
C ALA A 208 14.19 1.61 10.77
N ARG A 209 14.95 2.48 11.46
CA ARG A 209 14.34 3.64 12.12
C ARG A 209 13.83 4.63 11.06
N PRO A 210 12.57 5.09 11.19
CA PRO A 210 12.01 6.08 10.30
C PRO A 210 12.88 7.35 10.25
N GLY A 211 13.39 7.71 9.06
CA GLY A 211 14.11 8.96 8.81
C GLY A 211 15.61 8.86 8.48
N LYS A 212 16.18 7.66 8.32
CA LYS A 212 17.61 7.48 7.97
C LYS A 212 17.92 6.99 6.56
N SER A 213 16.91 6.57 5.78
CA SER A 213 17.11 6.19 4.38
C SER A 213 17.51 7.41 3.54
N LYS A 214 18.80 7.53 3.19
CA LYS A 214 19.28 8.56 2.27
C LYS A 214 18.58 8.42 0.91
N PRO A 215 18.05 9.49 0.30
CA PRO A 215 17.47 9.41 -1.04
C PRO A 215 18.62 9.35 -2.05
N ARG A 216 19.11 8.15 -2.39
CA ARG A 216 20.10 7.98 -3.47
C ARG A 216 19.48 7.58 -4.82
N TYR A 217 18.17 7.32 -4.87
CA TYR A 217 17.47 6.95 -6.11
C TYR A 217 16.05 7.55 -6.14
N SER A 218 15.53 7.76 -7.36
CA SER A 218 14.20 8.28 -7.66
C SER A 218 13.09 7.60 -6.82
N ALA A 219 12.16 8.39 -6.28
CA ALA A 219 11.13 7.98 -5.33
C ALA A 219 10.25 6.79 -5.79
N CYS A 220 10.13 6.58 -7.10
CA CYS A 220 9.37 5.48 -7.70
C CYS A 220 10.09 4.12 -7.59
N VAL A 221 11.44 4.11 -7.58
CA VAL A 221 12.24 2.88 -7.43
C VAL A 221 12.43 2.55 -5.95
N MET A 222 12.51 3.55 -5.08
CA MET A 222 12.80 3.37 -3.65
C MET A 222 11.72 2.59 -2.87
N LEU A 223 10.44 2.71 -3.24
CA LEU A 223 9.32 2.13 -2.48
C LEU A 223 9.22 0.62 -2.69
N THR A 224 9.41 0.12 -3.91
CA THR A 224 9.49 -1.32 -4.19
C THR A 224 10.80 -1.89 -3.62
N PHE A 225 11.92 -1.15 -3.76
CA PHE A 225 13.22 -1.56 -3.24
C PHE A 225 13.23 -1.72 -1.71
N MET A 226 12.58 -0.86 -0.93
CA MET A 226 12.67 -0.91 0.54
C MET A 226 11.97 -2.13 1.18
N THR A 227 10.94 -2.67 0.54
CA THR A 227 10.24 -3.87 1.03
C THR A 227 11.11 -5.13 0.83
N GLU A 228 11.70 -5.27 -0.35
CA GLU A 228 12.72 -6.28 -0.67
C GLU A 228 14.04 -6.02 0.08
N LEU A 229 14.37 -4.76 0.39
CA LEU A 229 15.55 -4.39 1.16
C LEU A 229 15.47 -4.90 2.59
N THR A 230 14.32 -5.10 3.23
CA THR A 230 14.36 -5.68 4.59
C THR A 230 14.78 -7.14 4.58
N THR A 231 14.31 -7.94 3.61
CA THR A 231 14.69 -9.35 3.47
C THR A 231 16.10 -9.48 2.91
N THR A 232 16.41 -8.77 1.83
CA THR A 232 17.76 -8.77 1.24
C THR A 232 18.80 -8.06 2.11
N SER A 233 18.47 -7.00 2.86
CA SER A 233 19.40 -6.39 3.83
C SER A 233 19.58 -7.28 5.06
N MET A 234 18.53 -7.98 5.52
CA MET A 234 18.71 -9.02 6.54
C MET A 234 19.69 -10.08 6.03
N GLU A 235 19.45 -10.65 4.85
CA GLU A 235 20.32 -11.65 4.22
C GLU A 235 21.75 -11.14 4.08
N VAL A 236 21.99 -9.97 3.47
CA VAL A 236 23.33 -9.41 3.29
C VAL A 236 24.03 -9.13 4.62
N THR A 237 23.32 -8.57 5.60
CA THR A 237 23.91 -8.26 6.92
C THR A 237 24.28 -9.55 7.66
N PHE A 238 23.42 -10.56 7.59
CA PHE A 238 23.64 -11.86 8.22
C PHE A 238 24.62 -12.74 7.42
N ASP A 239 24.78 -12.58 6.11
CA ASP A 239 25.81 -13.28 5.35
C ASP A 239 27.21 -12.87 5.80
N ASN A 240 27.42 -11.59 6.12
CA ASN A 240 28.67 -11.13 6.72
C ASN A 240 28.99 -11.78 8.06
N VAL A 241 27.96 -12.12 8.85
CA VAL A 241 28.16 -12.86 10.10
C VAL A 241 28.45 -14.32 9.78
N ALA A 242 27.79 -14.91 8.78
CA ALA A 242 27.98 -16.31 8.39
C ALA A 242 29.42 -16.62 7.96
N THR A 243 30.08 -15.69 7.27
CA THR A 243 31.48 -15.85 6.82
C THR A 243 32.48 -15.92 7.98
N SER A 244 32.16 -15.34 9.14
CA SER A 244 33.01 -15.39 10.34
C SER A 244 32.89 -16.69 11.15
N ILE A 245 31.94 -17.57 10.81
CA ILE A 245 31.68 -18.80 11.56
C ILE A 245 32.54 -19.93 11.02
N GLN A 246 33.43 -20.48 11.85
CA GLN A 246 34.30 -21.60 11.47
C GLN A 246 33.69 -22.97 11.81
N CYS A 247 33.00 -23.09 12.95
CA CYS A 247 32.39 -24.34 13.41
C CYS A 247 31.11 -24.68 12.64
N ASP A 248 31.00 -25.93 12.15
CA ASP A 248 29.84 -26.36 11.35
C ASP A 248 28.55 -26.50 12.18
N GLY A 249 28.64 -26.84 13.48
CA GLY A 249 27.50 -26.80 14.38
C GLY A 249 26.92 -25.40 14.57
N CYS A 250 27.81 -24.40 14.74
CA CYS A 250 27.41 -22.99 14.78
C CYS A 250 26.77 -22.55 13.46
N LYS A 251 27.30 -22.96 12.30
CA LYS A 251 26.70 -22.64 11.00
C LYS A 251 25.30 -23.23 10.83
N ALA A 252 25.10 -24.48 11.28
CA ALA A 252 23.81 -25.15 11.17
C ALA A 252 22.72 -24.42 11.97
N VAL A 253 22.98 -24.18 13.26
CA VAL A 253 22.03 -23.49 14.14
C VAL A 253 21.81 -22.03 13.71
N TYR A 254 22.85 -21.39 13.19
CA TYR A 254 22.75 -20.05 12.62
C TYR A 254 21.82 -19.99 11.40
N ARG A 255 22.02 -20.88 10.42
CA ARG A 255 21.19 -20.94 9.20
C ARG A 255 19.74 -21.26 9.51
N GLU A 256 19.51 -22.21 10.41
CA GLU A 256 18.17 -22.54 10.88
C GLU A 256 17.49 -21.30 11.50
N ARG A 257 18.21 -20.61 12.39
CA ARG A 257 17.68 -19.40 13.04
C ARG A 257 17.38 -18.28 12.04
N LEU A 258 18.26 -18.07 11.06
CA LEU A 258 18.09 -17.08 10.01
C LEU A 258 16.86 -17.42 9.16
N ALA A 259 16.71 -18.67 8.72
CA ALA A 259 15.54 -19.12 7.97
C ALA A 259 14.23 -18.91 8.75
N GLN A 260 14.22 -19.23 10.06
CA GLN A 260 13.07 -18.94 10.92
C GLN A 260 12.79 -17.44 11.06
N ALA A 261 13.81 -16.59 11.11
CA ALA A 261 13.65 -15.15 11.20
C ALA A 261 13.06 -14.57 9.91
N LEU A 262 13.56 -15.01 8.74
CA LEU A 262 13.05 -14.58 7.43
C LEU A 262 11.60 -15.03 7.23
N SER A 263 11.28 -16.30 7.52
CA SER A 263 9.90 -16.80 7.39
C SER A 263 8.93 -16.08 8.32
N SER A 264 9.33 -15.82 9.57
CA SER A 264 8.53 -15.05 10.53
C SER A 264 8.29 -13.62 10.05
N TRP A 265 9.28 -13.01 9.40
CA TRP A 265 9.16 -11.66 8.84
C TRP A 265 8.22 -11.63 7.63
N ASP A 266 8.31 -12.62 6.75
CA ASP A 266 7.42 -12.77 5.59
C ASP A 266 5.95 -12.90 6.01
N LEU A 267 5.67 -13.72 7.02
CA LEU A 267 4.32 -13.86 7.57
C LEU A 267 3.79 -12.56 8.16
N GLN A 268 4.66 -11.81 8.86
CA GLN A 268 4.26 -10.56 9.49
C GLN A 268 3.94 -9.45 8.47
N LYS A 269 4.63 -9.42 7.32
CA LYS A 269 4.33 -8.50 6.21
C LYS A 269 2.90 -8.69 5.70
N VAL A 270 2.44 -9.95 5.64
CA VAL A 270 1.08 -10.33 5.21
C VAL A 270 0.05 -10.03 6.30
N CYS A 271 0.23 -10.53 7.54
CA CYS A 271 -0.78 -10.37 8.61
C CYS A 271 -1.00 -8.89 9.00
N LEU A 272 0.03 -8.04 8.96
CA LEU A 272 -0.13 -6.61 9.27
C LEU A 272 -0.77 -5.81 8.13
N ALA A 273 -0.81 -6.34 6.90
CA ALA A 273 -1.51 -5.72 5.78
C ALA A 273 -3.02 -6.02 5.81
N PHE A 274 -3.44 -7.18 6.34
CA PHE A 274 -4.85 -7.63 6.43
C PHE A 274 -5.51 -7.35 7.79
N GLY A 275 -4.86 -6.56 8.64
CA GLY A 275 -5.34 -6.27 10.00
C GLY A 275 -6.53 -5.31 9.97
N SER A 276 -7.73 -5.85 9.84
CA SER A 276 -9.00 -5.14 9.99
C SER A 276 -9.05 -4.36 11.31
N ALA A 277 -9.65 -3.18 11.25
CA ALA A 277 -10.02 -2.40 12.42
C ALA A 277 -11.14 -3.12 13.20
N GLY A 278 -10.74 -4.09 14.02
CA GLY A 278 -11.56 -4.79 14.99
C GLY A 278 -10.61 -5.47 15.96
N ASP A 279 -10.76 -5.17 17.24
CA ASP A 279 -9.79 -5.44 18.33
C ASP A 279 -9.53 -6.94 18.62
N ASP A 280 -9.96 -7.86 17.74
CA ASP A 280 -9.86 -9.32 17.93
C ASP A 280 -9.01 -10.04 16.86
N SER A 281 -8.56 -9.36 15.80
CA SER A 281 -7.84 -10.00 14.69
C SER A 281 -6.39 -10.40 15.03
N LEU A 282 -5.81 -9.87 16.11
CA LEU A 282 -4.48 -10.24 16.59
C LEU A 282 -4.43 -11.69 17.12
N PHE A 283 -5.56 -12.30 17.46
CA PHE A 283 -5.63 -13.69 17.93
C PHE A 283 -5.59 -14.72 16.80
N PHE A 284 -6.06 -14.38 15.59
CA PHE A 284 -6.23 -15.38 14.52
C PHE A 284 -4.95 -15.77 13.77
N CYS A 285 -3.97 -14.87 13.57
CA CYS A 285 -2.71 -15.24 12.89
C CYS A 285 -1.78 -16.12 13.74
N LEU A 286 -1.95 -16.16 15.07
CA LEU A 286 -1.09 -16.95 15.98
C LEU A 286 -1.58 -18.38 16.25
N GLN A 287 -2.82 -18.72 15.90
CA GLN A 287 -3.43 -20.01 16.25
C GLN A 287 -3.43 -21.06 15.14
N ARG A 288 -2.87 -20.78 13.95
CA ARG A 288 -2.85 -21.74 12.83
C ARG A 288 -1.55 -22.53 12.64
N THR A 289 -0.65 -22.50 13.63
CA THR A 289 0.63 -23.23 13.61
C THR A 289 0.99 -23.81 14.98
N ILE A 290 0.04 -24.54 15.58
CA ILE A 290 0.34 -25.66 16.49
C ILE A 290 -0.23 -26.92 15.85
#